data_AF-A0A067N803-F1
#
_entry.id   AF-A0A067N803-F1
#
_cell.length_a   1.000
_cell.length_b   1.000
_cell.length_c   1.000
_cell.angle_alpha   90.00
_cell.angle_beta   90.00
_cell.angle_gamma   90.00
#
_symmetry.space_group_name_H-M   'P 1'
#
loop_
_entity.id
_entity.type
_entity.pdbx_description
1 polymer ?
#
loop_
_entity_poly.entity_id
_entity_poly.type
_entity_poly.pdbx_seq_one_letter_code
_entity_poly.pdbx_strand_id
1 'polypeptide(L)'
;MPRPRIYHSKADRSAANRAKSARHYAKVEILARRHAGTQVESVESGKNTTKDSQAPQCHPKFQQATRTEAPISHTICLAQRTHRKLAVFINNSPSTFADSLYLQYMKTHEAGEGDTSIIEGPLDRVLRWQQRLDKCGGVILQECGVGKELQAITAVQNTAGVVIEYLQEMLCHAMSDIEAMQAIYKRGRLGFQVGV
;
A
#
# COMPACT_ATOMS: atom_id res chain seq x y z
N MET A 1 -33.03 11.05 25.86
CA MET A 1 -32.09 10.62 26.92
C MET A 1 -30.84 11.48 26.86
N PRO A 2 -30.49 12.28 27.89
CA PRO A 2 -29.26 13.06 27.89
C PRO A 2 -28.02 12.17 28.06
N ARG A 3 -26.93 12.49 27.36
CA ARG A 3 -25.67 11.71 27.37
C ARG A 3 -24.95 11.87 28.72
N PRO A 4 -24.54 10.78 29.40
CA PRO A 4 -23.84 10.86 30.68
C PRO A 4 -22.52 11.64 30.56
N ARG A 5 -22.21 12.45 31.58
CA ARG A 5 -20.93 13.15 31.67
C ARG A 5 -19.82 12.15 32.01
N ILE A 6 -18.79 12.09 31.16
CA ILE A 6 -17.63 11.19 31.28
C ILE A 6 -16.68 11.62 32.42
N TYR A 7 -16.66 12.92 32.76
CA TYR A 7 -15.84 13.46 33.84
C TYR A 7 -16.74 14.17 34.84
N HIS A 8 -16.65 13.74 36.10
CA HIS A 8 -17.47 14.26 37.19
C HIS A 8 -16.82 15.48 37.87
N SER A 9 -15.49 15.61 37.79
CA SER A 9 -14.75 16.76 38.30
C SER A 9 -13.83 17.41 37.27
N LYS A 10 -13.46 18.67 37.52
CA LYS A 10 -12.43 19.38 36.73
C LYS A 10 -11.06 18.71 36.89
N ALA A 11 -10.78 18.16 38.08
CA ALA A 11 -9.54 17.44 38.38
C ALA A 11 -9.40 16.20 37.47
N ASP A 12 -10.45 15.38 37.37
CA ASP A 12 -10.45 14.17 36.53
C ASP A 12 -10.22 14.49 35.05
N ARG A 13 -10.87 15.55 34.55
CA ARG A 13 -10.66 16.02 33.17
C ARG A 13 -9.21 16.43 32.94
N SER A 14 -8.61 17.15 33.89
CA SER A 14 -7.22 17.60 33.78
C SER A 14 -6.22 16.43 33.86
N ALA A 15 -6.46 15.45 34.73
CA ALA A 15 -5.64 14.25 34.85
C ALA A 15 -5.72 13.40 33.57
N ALA A 16 -6.93 13.21 33.02
CA ALA A 16 -7.12 12.50 31.76
C ALA A 16 -6.42 13.20 30.58
N ASN A 17 -6.50 14.54 30.52
CA ASN A 17 -5.79 15.31 29.50
C ASN A 17 -4.27 15.22 29.66
N ARG A 18 -3.74 15.30 30.89
CA ARG A 18 -2.30 15.10 31.14
C ARG A 18 -1.85 13.70 30.72
N ALA A 19 -2.61 12.66 31.06
CA ALA A 19 -2.30 11.28 30.66
C ALA A 19 -2.36 11.11 29.12
N LYS A 20 -3.35 11.71 28.46
CA LYS A 20 -3.46 11.70 26.99
C LYS A 20 -2.27 12.40 26.34
N SER A 21 -1.90 13.58 26.83
CA SER A 21 -0.75 14.33 26.34
C SER A 21 0.57 13.59 26.59
N ALA A 22 0.78 13.01 27.78
CA ALA A 22 1.96 12.22 28.09
C ALA A 22 2.13 11.03 27.13
N ARG A 23 1.04 10.29 26.85
CA ARG A 23 1.04 9.20 25.86
C ARG A 23 1.38 9.69 24.45
N HIS A 24 0.85 10.85 24.07
CA HIS A 24 1.15 11.46 22.77
C HIS A 24 2.63 11.83 22.64
N TYR A 25 3.19 12.54 23.63
CA TYR A 25 4.61 12.94 23.60
C TYR A 25 5.56 11.75 23.68
N ALA A 26 5.25 10.72 24.47
CA ALA A 26 6.03 9.48 24.49
C ALA A 26 6.07 8.81 23.11
N LYS A 27 4.94 8.80 22.38
CA LYS A 27 4.89 8.27 21.00
C LYS A 27 5.75 9.10 20.04
N VAL A 28 5.70 10.43 20.15
CA VAL A 28 6.52 11.34 19.33
C VAL A 28 8.02 11.13 19.61
N GLU A 29 8.41 10.96 20.87
CA GLU A 29 9.80 10.70 21.26
C GLU A 29 10.33 9.38 20.69
N ILE A 30 9.52 8.30 20.72
CA ILE A 30 9.86 7.00 20.11
C ILE A 30 10.07 7.16 18.59
N LEU A 31 9.23 7.95 17.92
CA LEU A 31 9.38 8.22 16.49
C LEU A 31 10.65 9.05 16.21
N ALA A 32 10.92 10.08 17.01
CA ALA A 32 12.13 10.90 16.89
C ALA A 32 13.40 10.06 17.06
N ARG A 33 13.45 9.15 18.04
CA ARG A 33 14.58 8.22 18.23
C ARG A 33 14.78 7.28 17.04
N ARG A 34 13.69 6.79 16.41
CA ARG A 34 13.78 5.97 15.19
C ARG A 34 14.33 6.75 13.99
N HIS A 35 13.96 8.03 13.87
CA HIS A 35 14.50 8.89 12.82
C HIS A 35 15.97 9.27 13.06
N ALA A 36 16.38 9.50 14.31
CA ALA A 36 17.78 9.78 14.65
C ALA A 36 18.74 8.62 14.33
N GLY A 37 18.29 7.36 14.47
CA GLY A 37 19.09 6.17 14.11
C GLY A 37 19.29 5.95 12.60
N THR A 38 18.64 6.75 11.74
CA THR A 38 18.73 6.61 10.27
C THR A 38 19.62 7.70 9.64
N GLN A 39 20.20 8.62 10.41
CA GLN A 39 21.05 9.73 9.92
C GLN A 39 22.52 9.62 10.34
N VAL A 40 23.10 8.43 10.27
CA VAL A 40 24.56 8.27 10.38
C VAL A 40 25.07 7.73 9.05
N GLU A 41 25.22 8.62 8.07
CA GLU A 41 26.18 8.57 6.95
C GLU A 41 25.86 9.67 5.94
N SER A 42 26.11 10.93 6.29
CA SER A 42 26.51 11.97 5.33
C SER A 42 27.24 13.08 6.09
N VAL A 43 28.55 12.91 6.22
CA VAL A 43 29.46 13.90 6.79
C VAL A 43 29.88 14.87 5.68
N GLU A 44 29.98 16.15 6.07
CA GLU A 44 30.79 17.23 5.48
C GLU A 44 30.32 17.94 4.20
N SER A 45 29.79 19.16 4.36
CA SER A 45 30.57 20.41 4.17
C SER A 45 29.66 21.62 3.94
N GLY A 46 29.89 22.71 4.67
CA GLY A 46 29.31 24.03 4.35
C GLY A 46 29.10 24.94 5.55
N LYS A 47 30.14 25.70 5.90
CA LYS A 47 30.23 26.63 7.03
C LYS A 47 29.80 28.06 6.63
N ASN A 48 29.29 28.81 7.62
CA ASN A 48 29.22 30.28 7.77
C ASN A 48 28.08 30.99 6.97
N THR A 49 27.35 32.00 7.45
CA THR A 49 27.67 33.07 8.43
C THR A 49 26.38 33.71 8.99
N THR A 50 26.47 34.24 10.21
CA THR A 50 25.49 35.04 10.98
C THR A 50 25.08 36.37 10.34
N LYS A 51 23.85 36.85 10.62
CA LYS A 51 23.56 38.17 11.24
C LYS A 51 22.07 38.44 11.49
N ASP A 52 21.87 39.20 12.57
CA ASP A 52 20.64 39.69 13.20
C ASP A 52 19.66 40.48 12.32
N SER A 53 18.35 40.37 12.62
CA SER A 53 17.56 41.46 13.23
C SER A 53 16.05 41.41 12.90
N GLN A 54 15.26 41.51 13.96
CA GLN A 54 13.94 42.17 14.07
C GLN A 54 12.70 41.57 13.39
N ALA A 55 11.76 41.15 14.24
CA ALA A 55 10.32 41.20 14.02
C ALA A 55 9.72 42.21 15.04
N PRO A 56 8.42 42.56 15.04
CA PRO A 56 7.33 42.14 14.14
C PRO A 56 6.40 43.28 13.68
N GLN A 57 5.73 43.19 12.51
CA GLN A 57 4.39 43.79 12.36
C GLN A 57 3.47 42.97 11.44
N CYS A 58 2.19 43.05 11.81
CA CYS A 58 1.07 42.17 11.53
C CYS A 58 0.32 42.57 10.27
N HIS A 59 0.09 41.63 9.34
CA HIS A 59 -1.08 41.64 8.45
C HIS A 59 -1.49 40.18 8.12
N PRO A 60 -2.76 39.79 8.34
CA PRO A 60 -3.22 38.43 8.06
C PRO A 60 -3.93 38.39 6.71
N LYS A 61 -3.24 38.10 5.60
CA LYS A 61 -3.90 37.70 4.35
C LYS A 61 -3.08 36.65 3.60
N PHE A 62 -3.80 35.58 3.24
CA PHE A 62 -3.36 34.38 2.53
C PHE A 62 -2.36 33.51 3.29
N GLN A 63 -2.92 32.58 4.08
CA GLN A 63 -2.29 31.30 4.33
C GLN A 63 -2.04 30.63 2.97
N GLN A 64 -0.87 30.89 2.37
CA GLN A 64 -0.26 29.91 1.50
C GLN A 64 -0.11 28.68 2.38
N ALA A 65 -0.96 27.67 2.12
CA ALA A 65 -0.79 26.34 2.64
C ALA A 65 0.68 26.01 2.47
N THR A 66 1.37 25.84 3.60
CA THR A 66 2.75 25.37 3.61
C THR A 66 2.74 24.04 2.87
N ARG A 67 3.24 24.11 1.64
CA ARG A 67 3.45 23.01 0.72
C ARG A 67 4.01 21.85 1.52
N THR A 68 3.17 20.86 1.76
CA THR A 68 3.61 19.63 2.37
C THR A 68 4.33 18.93 1.22
N GLU A 69 5.65 19.05 1.13
CA GLU A 69 6.46 18.32 0.16
C GLU A 69 6.68 16.85 0.60
N ALA A 70 6.38 16.54 1.87
CA ALA A 70 6.46 15.21 2.46
C ALA A 70 5.40 14.15 2.00
N PRO A 71 4.16 14.45 1.58
CA PRO A 71 3.14 13.45 1.27
C PRO A 71 3.41 12.73 -0.05
N ILE A 72 3.92 13.42 -1.07
CA ILE A 72 4.11 12.87 -2.40
C ILE A 72 5.29 11.89 -2.39
N SER A 73 6.44 12.30 -1.84
CA SER A 73 7.62 11.44 -1.71
C SER A 73 7.32 10.17 -0.91
N HIS A 74 6.53 10.29 0.16
CA HIS A 74 6.05 9.14 0.91
C HIS A 74 5.14 8.23 0.06
N THR A 75 4.22 8.80 -0.71
CA THR A 75 3.30 8.06 -1.59
C THR A 75 4.04 7.31 -2.70
N ILE A 76 5.03 7.95 -3.34
CA ILE A 76 5.89 7.32 -4.35
C ILE A 76 6.68 6.17 -3.74
N CYS A 77 7.33 6.39 -2.60
CA CYS A 77 8.06 5.34 -1.87
C CYS A 77 7.13 4.16 -1.52
N LEU A 78 5.89 4.45 -1.15
CA LEU A 78 4.90 3.43 -0.83
C LEU A 78 4.45 2.62 -2.06
N ALA A 79 4.22 3.29 -3.19
CA ALA A 79 3.91 2.64 -4.45
C ALA A 79 5.06 1.73 -4.90
N GLN A 80 6.30 2.22 -4.85
CA GLN A 80 7.50 1.44 -5.17
C GLN A 80 7.67 0.22 -4.25
N ARG A 81 7.42 0.37 -2.94
CA ARG A 81 7.47 -0.75 -2.01
C ARG A 81 6.40 -1.79 -2.31
N THR A 82 5.20 -1.34 -2.71
CA THR A 82 4.10 -2.23 -3.09
C THR A 82 4.43 -2.97 -4.38
N HIS A 83 4.99 -2.27 -5.37
CA HIS A 83 5.50 -2.87 -6.61
C HIS A 83 6.54 -3.96 -6.32
N ARG A 84 7.57 -3.68 -5.53
CA ARG A 84 8.60 -4.69 -5.19
C ARG A 84 7.99 -5.93 -4.51
N LYS A 85 7.02 -5.73 -3.63
CA LYS A 85 6.31 -6.85 -2.98
C LYS A 85 5.51 -7.68 -3.98
N LEU A 86 4.79 -7.03 -4.89
CA LEU A 86 4.04 -7.71 -5.95
C LEU A 86 4.99 -8.48 -6.85
N ALA A 87 6.06 -7.85 -7.34
CA ALA A 87 7.05 -8.44 -8.23
C ALA A 87 7.70 -9.70 -7.61
N VAL A 88 8.11 -9.64 -6.35
CA VAL A 88 8.63 -10.80 -5.61
C VAL A 88 7.56 -11.87 -5.43
N PHE A 89 6.32 -11.47 -5.13
CA PHE A 89 5.23 -12.42 -4.90
C PHE A 89 4.86 -13.21 -6.16
N ILE A 90 4.92 -12.59 -7.34
CA ILE A 90 4.60 -13.23 -8.62
C ILE A 90 5.84 -13.74 -9.37
N ASN A 91 7.01 -13.77 -8.72
CA ASN A 91 8.29 -14.13 -9.36
C ASN A 91 8.56 -13.37 -10.68
N ASN A 92 8.18 -12.09 -10.74
CA ASN A 92 8.25 -11.23 -11.93
C ASN A 92 7.47 -11.73 -13.17
N SER A 93 6.62 -12.76 -13.05
CA SER A 93 5.85 -13.31 -14.16
C SER A 93 4.44 -13.70 -13.72
N PRO A 94 3.41 -12.90 -14.09
CA PRO A 94 2.00 -13.25 -13.84
C PRO A 94 1.64 -14.66 -14.32
N SER A 95 2.08 -15.03 -15.52
CA SER A 95 1.76 -16.32 -16.14
C SER A 95 2.40 -17.49 -15.40
N THR A 96 3.69 -17.39 -15.06
CA THR A 96 4.40 -18.45 -14.32
C THR A 96 3.82 -18.62 -12.91
N PHE A 97 3.45 -17.50 -12.28
CA PHE A 97 2.79 -17.50 -10.99
C PHE A 97 1.42 -18.20 -11.05
N ALA A 98 0.56 -17.83 -12.01
CA ALA A 98 -0.74 -18.45 -12.20
C ALA A 98 -0.64 -19.95 -12.52
N ASP A 99 0.29 -20.34 -13.40
CA ASP A 99 0.55 -21.74 -13.73
C ASP A 99 0.97 -22.55 -12.49
N SER A 100 1.84 -22.00 -11.64
CA SER A 100 2.25 -22.66 -10.40
C SER A 100 1.07 -22.88 -9.43
N LEU A 101 0.16 -21.92 -9.33
CA LEU A 101 -1.03 -22.04 -8.48
C LEU A 101 -2.03 -23.03 -9.06
N TYR A 102 -2.21 -23.04 -10.39
CA TYR A 102 -3.01 -24.04 -11.08
C TYR A 102 -2.52 -25.45 -10.75
N LEU A 103 -1.23 -25.72 -10.95
CA LEU A 103 -0.65 -27.04 -10.68
C LEU A 103 -0.77 -27.43 -9.19
N GLN A 104 -0.58 -26.46 -8.28
CA GLN A 104 -0.75 -26.70 -6.86
C GLN A 104 -2.20 -27.04 -6.49
N TYR A 105 -3.17 -26.32 -7.06
CA TYR A 105 -4.60 -26.57 -6.87
C TYR A 105 -5.01 -27.94 -7.45
N MET A 106 -4.56 -28.28 -8.65
CA MET A 106 -4.85 -29.58 -9.25
C MET A 106 -4.34 -30.73 -8.39
N LYS A 107 -3.16 -30.59 -7.79
CA LYS A 107 -2.59 -31.60 -6.89
C LYS A 107 -3.44 -31.80 -5.63
N THR A 108 -4.00 -30.74 -5.05
CA THR A 108 -4.88 -30.89 -3.87
C THR A 108 -6.26 -31.41 -4.24
N HIS A 109 -6.73 -31.11 -5.46
CA HIS A 109 -7.95 -31.69 -6.00
C HIS A 109 -7.81 -33.19 -6.31
N GLU A 110 -6.69 -33.63 -6.87
CA GLU A 110 -6.45 -35.08 -7.05
C GLU A 110 -6.42 -35.86 -5.72
N ALA A 111 -6.09 -35.18 -4.62
CA ALA A 111 -6.08 -35.75 -3.27
C ALA A 111 -7.42 -35.63 -2.51
N GLY A 112 -8.43 -34.94 -3.05
CA GLY A 112 -9.69 -34.67 -2.34
C GLY A 112 -10.58 -33.63 -3.02
N GLU A 113 -11.21 -32.74 -2.24
CA GLU A 113 -12.19 -31.77 -2.78
C GLU A 113 -11.56 -30.53 -3.43
N GLY A 114 -10.22 -30.40 -3.41
CA GLY A 114 -9.50 -29.23 -3.95
C GLY A 114 -9.56 -28.03 -3.01
N ASP A 115 -8.41 -27.57 -2.56
CA ASP A 115 -8.33 -26.45 -1.61
C ASP A 115 -8.36 -25.10 -2.36
N THR A 116 -9.52 -24.43 -2.39
CA THR A 116 -9.68 -23.12 -3.06
C THR A 116 -8.86 -22.02 -2.40
N SER A 117 -8.42 -22.20 -1.14
CA SER A 117 -7.59 -21.22 -0.43
C SER A 117 -6.23 -21.00 -1.12
N ILE A 118 -5.78 -21.97 -1.93
CA ILE A 118 -4.59 -21.86 -2.79
C ILE A 118 -4.73 -20.70 -3.77
N ILE A 119 -5.94 -20.41 -4.25
CA ILE A 119 -6.21 -19.36 -5.24
C ILE A 119 -6.78 -18.11 -4.55
N GLU A 120 -7.71 -18.27 -3.61
CA GLU A 120 -8.34 -17.17 -2.88
C GLU A 120 -7.34 -16.35 -2.05
N GLY A 121 -6.43 -17.02 -1.34
CA GLY A 121 -5.44 -16.35 -0.48
C GLY A 121 -4.51 -15.40 -1.27
N PRO A 122 -3.92 -15.85 -2.39
CA PRO A 122 -3.23 -14.98 -3.33
C PRO A 122 -4.10 -13.86 -3.91
N LEU A 123 -5.32 -14.16 -4.34
CA LEU A 123 -6.24 -13.17 -4.93
C LEU A 123 -6.51 -12.02 -3.97
N ASP A 124 -6.88 -12.34 -2.73
CA ASP A 124 -7.08 -11.38 -1.65
C ASP A 124 -5.86 -10.49 -1.41
N ARG A 125 -4.66 -11.06 -1.51
CA ARG A 125 -3.42 -10.33 -1.31
C ARG A 125 -3.15 -9.35 -2.43
N VAL A 126 -3.38 -9.76 -3.68
CA VAL A 126 -3.18 -8.90 -4.85
C VAL A 126 -4.23 -7.79 -4.89
N LEU A 127 -5.50 -8.08 -4.58
CA LEU A 127 -6.57 -7.08 -4.46
C LEU A 127 -6.23 -5.99 -3.43
N ARG A 128 -5.70 -6.37 -2.26
CA ARG A 128 -5.25 -5.40 -1.25
C ARG A 128 -4.11 -4.51 -1.75
N TRP A 129 -3.23 -5.04 -2.60
CA TRP A 129 -2.15 -4.24 -3.20
C TRP A 129 -2.68 -3.34 -4.32
N GLN A 130 -3.59 -3.82 -5.15
CA GLN A 130 -4.26 -3.00 -6.17
C GLN A 130 -4.95 -1.80 -5.54
N GLN A 131 -5.81 -2.01 -4.53
CA GLN A 131 -6.47 -0.93 -3.80
C GLN A 131 -5.49 0.09 -3.19
N ARG A 132 -4.30 -0.37 -2.78
CA ARG A 132 -3.25 0.51 -2.26
C ARG A 132 -2.60 1.33 -3.38
N LEU A 133 -2.35 0.71 -4.52
CA LEU A 133 -1.81 1.36 -5.71
C LEU A 133 -2.80 2.39 -6.27
N ASP A 134 -4.10 2.08 -6.28
CA ASP A 134 -5.15 3.02 -6.70
C ASP A 134 -5.17 4.28 -5.86
N LYS A 135 -5.05 4.12 -4.52
CA LYS A 135 -4.91 5.26 -3.61
C LYS A 135 -3.66 6.08 -3.89
N CYS A 136 -2.52 5.42 -4.18
CA CYS A 136 -1.29 6.12 -4.53
C CYS A 136 -1.44 6.86 -5.87
N GLY A 137 -2.04 6.22 -6.87
CA GLY A 137 -2.30 6.79 -8.19
C GLY A 137 -3.21 8.01 -8.11
N GLY A 138 -4.27 7.96 -7.31
CA GLY A 138 -5.17 9.10 -7.10
C GLY A 138 -4.45 10.31 -6.47
N VAL A 139 -3.61 10.08 -5.46
CA VAL A 139 -2.81 11.14 -4.81
C VAL A 139 -1.79 11.71 -5.81
N ILE A 140 -1.09 10.87 -6.56
CA ILE A 140 -0.08 11.32 -7.53
C ILE A 140 -0.74 12.08 -8.69
N LEU A 141 -1.88 11.62 -9.18
CA LEU A 141 -2.66 12.34 -10.18
C LEU A 141 -3.09 13.73 -9.68
N GLN A 142 -3.54 13.82 -8.43
CA GLN A 142 -3.98 15.07 -7.83
C GLN A 142 -2.82 16.07 -7.64
N GLU A 143 -1.65 15.58 -7.22
CA GLU A 143 -0.52 16.45 -6.83
C GLU A 143 0.46 16.72 -7.98
N CYS A 144 0.65 15.76 -8.89
CA CYS A 144 1.65 15.81 -9.97
C CYS A 144 1.02 15.79 -11.37
N GLY A 145 -0.27 15.48 -11.50
CA GLY A 145 -0.94 15.35 -12.80
C GLY A 145 -0.54 14.09 -13.57
N VAL A 146 -0.75 14.11 -14.88
CA VAL A 146 -0.38 13.01 -15.78
C VAL A 146 1.12 13.12 -16.10
N GLY A 147 1.91 12.21 -15.55
CA GLY A 147 3.36 12.21 -15.68
C GLY A 147 3.97 10.81 -15.62
N LYS A 148 5.30 10.74 -15.54
CA LYS A 148 6.07 9.48 -15.52
C LYS A 148 5.77 8.65 -14.27
N GLU A 149 5.53 9.32 -13.15
CA GLU A 149 5.21 8.70 -11.86
C GLU A 149 3.85 7.99 -11.92
N LEU A 150 2.86 8.64 -12.52
CA LEU A 150 1.54 8.04 -12.72
C LEU A 150 1.63 6.85 -13.69
N GLN A 151 2.31 7.01 -14.82
CA GLN A 151 2.53 5.93 -15.80
C GLN A 151 3.21 4.70 -15.16
N ALA A 152 4.23 4.93 -14.33
CA ALA A 152 4.91 3.85 -13.62
C ALA A 152 3.97 3.10 -12.67
N ILE A 153 3.07 3.80 -11.97
CA ILE A 153 2.08 3.15 -11.09
C ILE A 153 1.03 2.41 -11.91
N THR A 154 0.54 2.99 -13.01
CA THR A 154 -0.42 2.35 -13.90
C THR A 154 0.13 1.05 -14.48
N ALA A 155 1.41 1.01 -14.87
CA ALA A 155 2.05 -0.23 -15.30
C ALA A 155 1.98 -1.33 -14.22
N VAL A 156 2.22 -0.98 -12.96
CA VAL A 156 2.14 -1.93 -11.84
C VAL A 156 0.69 -2.33 -11.54
N GLN A 157 -0.26 -1.39 -11.65
CA GLN A 157 -1.69 -1.67 -11.52
C GLN A 157 -2.17 -2.64 -12.59
N ASN A 158 -1.72 -2.48 -13.84
CA ASN A 158 -2.03 -3.38 -14.94
C ASN A 158 -1.49 -4.79 -14.65
N THR A 159 -0.25 -4.91 -14.18
CA THR A 159 0.30 -6.22 -13.77
C THR A 159 -0.53 -6.86 -12.66
N ALA A 160 -0.96 -6.09 -11.66
CA ALA A 160 -1.84 -6.60 -10.61
C ALA A 160 -3.21 -7.03 -11.17
N GLY A 161 -3.77 -6.26 -12.10
CA GLY A 161 -5.02 -6.54 -12.79
C GLY A 161 -4.97 -7.86 -13.56
N VAL A 162 -3.93 -8.07 -14.37
CA VAL A 162 -3.71 -9.33 -15.11
C VAL A 162 -3.65 -10.53 -14.16
N VAL A 163 -2.95 -10.40 -13.03
CA VAL A 163 -2.90 -11.48 -12.03
C VAL A 163 -4.28 -11.74 -11.43
N ILE A 164 -5.05 -10.70 -11.13
CA ILE A 164 -6.40 -10.83 -10.60
C ILE A 164 -7.31 -11.55 -11.59
N GLU A 165 -7.26 -11.18 -12.87
CA GLU A 165 -8.04 -11.81 -13.94
C GLU A 165 -7.74 -13.30 -14.03
N TYR A 166 -6.45 -13.69 -14.04
CA TYR A 166 -6.05 -15.10 -14.06
C TYR A 166 -6.58 -15.88 -12.85
N LEU A 167 -6.48 -15.30 -11.65
CA LEU A 167 -6.96 -15.94 -10.41
C LEU A 167 -8.48 -16.06 -10.39
N GLN A 168 -9.20 -15.05 -10.87
CA GLN A 168 -10.65 -15.07 -10.96
C GLN A 168 -11.15 -16.09 -11.98
N GLU A 169 -10.52 -16.17 -13.15
CA GLU A 169 -10.83 -17.20 -14.16
C GLU A 169 -10.66 -18.61 -13.57
N MET A 170 -9.54 -18.86 -12.88
CA MET A 170 -9.30 -20.14 -12.23
C MET A 170 -10.35 -20.45 -11.15
N LEU A 171 -10.73 -19.49 -10.30
CA LEU A 171 -11.78 -19.69 -9.30
C LEU A 171 -13.14 -19.96 -9.95
N CYS A 172 -13.50 -19.21 -10.99
CA CYS A 172 -14.75 -19.42 -11.71
C CYS A 172 -14.84 -20.85 -12.24
N HIS A 173 -13.76 -21.37 -12.82
CA HIS A 173 -13.71 -22.75 -13.29
C HIS A 173 -13.71 -23.77 -12.15
N ALA A 174 -12.91 -23.56 -11.11
CA ALA A 174 -12.86 -24.41 -9.92
C ALA A 174 -14.24 -24.59 -9.26
N MET A 175 -15.05 -23.52 -9.24
CA MET A 175 -16.40 -23.54 -8.66
C MET A 175 -17.47 -24.13 -9.59
N SER A 176 -17.24 -24.12 -10.90
CA SER A 176 -18.25 -24.50 -11.90
C SER A 176 -18.04 -25.91 -12.45
N ASP A 177 -16.87 -26.16 -13.01
CA ASP A 177 -16.52 -27.42 -13.68
C ASP A 177 -14.99 -27.56 -13.78
N ILE A 178 -14.45 -28.43 -12.94
CA ILE A 178 -13.02 -28.70 -12.86
C ILE A 178 -12.51 -29.51 -14.05
N GLU A 179 -13.34 -30.36 -14.66
CA GLU A 179 -12.96 -31.14 -15.83
C GLU A 179 -12.84 -30.23 -17.05
N ALA A 180 -13.75 -29.25 -17.17
CA ALA A 180 -13.63 -28.19 -18.16
C ALA A 180 -12.34 -27.37 -17.94
N MET A 181 -12.00 -27.02 -16.71
CA MET A 181 -10.76 -26.31 -16.37
C MET A 181 -9.53 -27.07 -16.89
N GLN A 182 -9.45 -28.37 -16.59
CA GLN A 182 -8.36 -29.23 -17.07
C GLN A 182 -8.30 -29.30 -18.59
N ALA A 183 -9.45 -29.40 -19.25
CA ALA A 183 -9.52 -29.46 -20.71
C ALA A 183 -9.05 -28.15 -21.36
N ILE A 184 -9.40 -27.00 -20.78
CA ILE A 184 -8.95 -25.68 -21.24
C ILE A 184 -7.44 -25.52 -21.01
N TYR A 185 -6.92 -25.93 -19.85
CA TYR A 185 -5.49 -25.90 -19.54
C TYR A 185 -4.67 -26.74 -20.53
N LYS A 186 -5.10 -27.98 -20.81
CA LYS A 186 -4.45 -28.88 -21.77
C LYS A 186 -4.43 -28.30 -23.19
N ARG A 187 -5.39 -27.44 -23.53
CA ARG A 187 -5.49 -26.77 -24.83
C ARG A 187 -4.71 -25.46 -24.88
N GLY A 188 -4.06 -25.03 -23.79
CA GLY A 188 -3.32 -23.77 -23.76
C GLY A 188 -4.22 -22.53 -23.82
N ARG A 189 -5.47 -22.62 -23.34
CA ARG A 189 -6.50 -21.60 -23.55
C ARG A 189 -6.89 -20.81 -22.31
N LEU A 190 -6.28 -21.09 -21.16
CA LEU A 190 -6.48 -20.24 -19.98
C LEU A 190 -5.78 -18.90 -20.20
N GLY A 191 -6.33 -17.82 -19.65
CA GLY A 191 -5.82 -16.47 -19.88
C GLY A 191 -4.32 -16.34 -19.62
N PHE A 192 -3.81 -17.04 -18.62
CA PHE A 192 -2.39 -17.01 -18.28
C PHE A 192 -1.46 -17.72 -19.27
N GLN A 193 -1.98 -18.57 -20.16
CA GLN A 193 -1.24 -19.31 -21.19
C GLN A 193 -1.22 -18.59 -22.54
N VAL A 194 -2.25 -17.79 -22.83
CA VAL A 194 -2.40 -17.10 -24.13
C VAL A 194 -1.57 -15.81 -24.20
N GLY A 195 -1.28 -15.20 -23.04
CA GLY A 195 -0.57 -13.92 -22.96
C GLY A 195 -1.48 -12.77 -23.37
N VAL A 196 -1.88 -11.95 -22.40
CA VAL A 196 -2.60 -10.68 -22.63
C VAL A 196 -1.63 -9.59 -23.05
#